data_AF-V9KVC9-F1
#
_entry.id   AF-V9KVC9-F1
#
_cell.length_a   1.000
_cell.length_b   1.000
_cell.length_c   1.000
_cell.angle_alpha   90.00
_cell.angle_beta   90.00
_cell.angle_gamma   90.00
#
_symmetry.space_group_name_H-M   'P 1'
#
loop_
_entity.id
_entity.type
_entity.pdbx_description
1 polymer ?
#
loop_
_entity_poly.entity_id
_entity_poly.type
_entity_poly.pdbx_seq_one_letter_code
_entity_poly.pdbx_strand_id
1 'polypeptide(L)'
;MAVKYRLTVQTGSQYQSGSFDRVSVMLIGRESNTDRIPLEWSHSEMYFNPGSSHTFEIESRDVLGAVLLLVLHKESDSRLVSDDTWFCHSVKVLGPDQTLYTFPCYSWLTNTTPLAVIEGTARKKSQYVGDFLQKHWANEMKARQEGYQWLTFAERVPRCINAKRSGDLPREAQHRSGRPPGKFLDLQRVVNELGLSETVLTRATTWANMRDVYRVCSYRETSTSVYVAKHWKEDPFFGYQYLNGSNPVLIRQCRQLPPNLPLTDQMVAPSLGPDTSLQQQLQAGNLYVVDYEILRGITPHIRDGEQQYLSAPICLLYLTPDRALIPIAIQVDQDPGPHNPIFLPSDPKYTWRLAKIWVRHADTQVHQIVSHLLRTHLFAEVFCVAAMRTLPNAHPLFKLLMPHLKLTLQVNTEGRQVLLSEGGAVDRAFSTGGVAKAQVLQRATER
;
A
#
# COMPACT_ATOMS: atom_id res chain seq x y z
N MET A 1 -48.59 25.09 -6.16
CA MET A 1 -48.64 23.61 -6.10
C MET A 1 -47.27 23.15 -5.69
N ALA A 2 -47.16 22.19 -4.77
CA ALA A 2 -45.86 21.66 -4.37
C ALA A 2 -45.20 20.88 -5.52
N VAL A 3 -43.91 21.08 -5.72
CA VAL A 3 -43.10 20.43 -6.76
C VAL A 3 -42.51 19.16 -6.17
N LYS A 4 -42.75 18.01 -6.81
CA LYS A 4 -42.31 16.71 -6.32
C LYS A 4 -40.95 16.31 -6.89
N TYR A 5 -40.08 15.79 -6.02
CA TYR A 5 -38.80 15.19 -6.37
C TYR A 5 -38.76 13.77 -5.81
N ARG A 6 -38.18 12.83 -6.58
CA ARG A 6 -38.01 11.45 -6.12
C ARG A 6 -36.55 11.16 -5.84
N LEU A 7 -36.25 10.77 -4.60
CA LEU A 7 -34.90 10.50 -4.11
C LEU A 7 -34.69 9.00 -3.94
N THR A 8 -33.74 8.42 -4.65
CA THR A 8 -33.28 7.06 -4.42
C THR A 8 -31.95 7.07 -3.69
N VAL A 9 -31.93 6.59 -2.46
CA VAL A 9 -30.77 6.55 -1.57
C VAL A 9 -30.21 5.13 -1.53
N GLN A 10 -28.92 4.98 -1.84
CA GLN A 10 -28.20 3.71 -1.77
C GLN A 10 -27.25 3.69 -0.58
N THR A 11 -27.38 2.67 0.26
CA THR A 11 -26.46 2.40 1.38
C THR A 11 -25.33 1.49 0.89
N GLY A 12 -24.11 1.72 1.37
CA GLY A 12 -22.99 0.82 1.03
C GLY A 12 -23.18 -0.58 1.60
N SER A 13 -22.45 -1.56 1.06
CA SER A 13 -22.49 -2.96 1.51
C SER A 13 -21.40 -3.32 2.51
N GLN A 14 -20.62 -2.33 2.98
CA GLN A 14 -19.52 -2.59 3.90
C GLN A 14 -20.04 -2.98 5.29
N TYR A 15 -19.19 -3.60 6.10
CA TYR A 15 -19.51 -3.91 7.50
C TYR A 15 -19.91 -2.63 8.26
N GLN A 16 -20.98 -2.69 9.06
CA GLN A 16 -21.53 -1.56 9.83
C GLN A 16 -21.90 -0.32 9.00
N SER A 17 -22.24 -0.48 7.72
CA SER A 17 -22.64 0.63 6.84
C SER A 17 -24.08 1.09 7.02
N GLY A 18 -24.93 0.30 7.67
CA GLY A 18 -26.34 0.65 7.92
C GLY A 18 -26.53 1.63 9.08
N SER A 19 -27.76 2.11 9.27
CA SER A 19 -28.09 2.99 10.39
C SER A 19 -29.59 2.99 10.71
N PHE A 20 -29.92 3.10 11.99
CA PHE A 20 -31.27 3.24 12.54
C PHE A 20 -31.68 4.71 12.76
N ASP A 21 -30.75 5.64 12.56
CA ASP A 21 -30.95 7.05 12.82
C ASP A 21 -31.81 7.72 11.74
N ARG A 22 -32.44 8.84 12.12
CA ARG A 22 -33.22 9.64 11.18
C ARG A 22 -32.29 10.35 10.22
N VAL A 23 -32.66 10.32 8.94
CA VAL A 23 -31.96 11.07 7.90
C VAL A 23 -32.92 12.10 7.31
N SER A 24 -32.38 13.29 7.07
CA SER A 24 -33.09 14.38 6.41
C SER A 24 -32.20 14.98 5.32
N VAL A 25 -32.84 15.58 4.34
CA VAL A 25 -32.21 16.04 3.12
C VAL A 25 -32.54 17.50 2.86
N MET A 26 -31.61 18.21 2.25
CA MET A 26 -31.81 19.53 1.65
C MET A 26 -31.28 19.50 0.23
N LEU A 27 -32.08 19.93 -0.73
CA LEU A 27 -31.67 20.11 -2.12
C LEU A 27 -31.37 21.59 -2.36
N ILE A 28 -30.17 21.86 -2.89
CA ILE A 28 -29.74 23.20 -3.27
C ILE A 28 -29.79 23.28 -4.79
N GLY A 29 -30.74 24.08 -5.27
CA GLY A 29 -30.95 24.31 -6.69
C GLY A 29 -30.21 25.55 -7.20
N ARG A 30 -30.32 25.79 -8.50
CA ARG A 30 -29.83 27.01 -9.13
C ARG A 30 -30.70 28.22 -8.80
N GLU A 31 -32.02 28.02 -8.67
CA GLU A 31 -32.99 29.10 -8.53
C GLU A 31 -33.51 29.22 -7.09
N SER A 32 -33.68 28.09 -6.41
CA SER A 32 -34.18 28.02 -5.04
C SER A 32 -33.64 26.79 -4.32
N ASN A 33 -33.87 26.71 -3.01
CA ASN A 33 -33.47 25.60 -2.15
C ASN A 33 -34.69 25.03 -1.46
N THR A 34 -34.66 23.75 -1.11
CA THR A 34 -35.66 23.20 -0.19
C THR A 34 -35.33 23.61 1.24
N ASP A 35 -36.35 23.58 2.10
CA ASP A 35 -36.13 23.44 3.54
C ASP A 35 -35.47 22.07 3.83
N ARG A 36 -35.12 21.84 5.10
CA ARG A 36 -34.65 20.53 5.56
C ARG A 36 -35.85 19.57 5.67
N ILE A 37 -35.86 18.52 4.84
CA ILE A 37 -36.98 17.58 4.71
C ILE A 37 -36.59 16.22 5.30
N PRO A 38 -37.32 15.67 6.29
CA PRO A 38 -37.12 14.31 6.78
C PRO A 38 -37.40 13.26 5.70
N LEU A 39 -36.61 12.19 5.65
CA LEU A 39 -36.90 11.02 4.82
C LEU A 39 -37.86 10.10 5.58
N GLU A 40 -39.16 10.19 5.26
CA GLU A 40 -40.20 9.43 5.94
C GLU A 40 -40.40 8.03 5.33
N TRP A 41 -40.56 7.03 6.20
CA TRP A 41 -40.72 5.63 5.81
C TRP A 41 -42.20 5.27 5.57
N SER A 42 -42.49 4.55 4.47
CA SER A 42 -43.86 4.26 4.05
C SER A 42 -44.43 2.91 4.52
N HIS A 43 -44.00 2.38 5.67
CA HIS A 43 -44.63 1.27 6.44
C HIS A 43 -44.14 -0.19 6.28
N SER A 44 -42.90 -0.45 5.82
CA SER A 44 -42.31 -1.83 5.93
C SER A 44 -40.81 -1.89 6.20
N GLU A 45 -40.07 -0.85 5.83
CA GLU A 45 -38.65 -0.67 6.14
C GLU A 45 -38.54 0.55 7.04
N MET A 46 -37.79 0.46 8.13
CA MET A 46 -37.71 1.54 9.13
C MET A 46 -36.28 2.07 9.33
N TYR A 47 -35.32 1.56 8.57
CA TYR A 47 -33.91 1.90 8.73
C TYR A 47 -33.09 1.57 7.48
N PHE A 48 -31.90 2.15 7.38
CA PHE A 48 -31.00 1.97 6.24
C PHE A 48 -30.17 0.69 6.41
N ASN A 49 -30.52 -0.36 5.69
CA ASN A 49 -29.80 -1.63 5.70
C ASN A 49 -28.49 -1.58 4.87
N PRO A 50 -27.42 -2.31 5.26
CA PRO A 50 -26.26 -2.50 4.41
C PRO A 50 -26.63 -3.03 3.03
N GLY A 51 -26.17 -2.36 1.97
CA GLY A 51 -26.38 -2.72 0.57
C GLY A 51 -27.78 -2.44 0.03
N SER A 52 -28.66 -1.81 0.82
CA SER A 52 -30.04 -1.52 0.39
C SER A 52 -30.15 -0.27 -0.50
N SER A 53 -31.31 -0.16 -1.14
CA SER A 53 -31.70 1.00 -1.94
C SER A 53 -33.15 1.36 -1.62
N HIS A 54 -33.39 2.58 -1.14
CA HIS A 54 -34.71 3.06 -0.75
C HIS A 54 -35.09 4.31 -1.54
N THR A 55 -36.38 4.46 -1.83
CA THR A 55 -36.88 5.61 -2.59
C THR A 55 -37.88 6.41 -1.77
N PHE A 56 -37.69 7.72 -1.75
CA PHE A 56 -38.50 8.69 -1.02
C PHE A 56 -39.06 9.73 -1.98
N GLU A 57 -40.26 10.22 -1.72
CA GLU A 57 -40.81 11.40 -2.41
C GLU A 57 -40.72 12.60 -1.48
N ILE A 58 -40.16 13.70 -1.98
CA ILE A 58 -40.05 14.96 -1.24
C ILE A 58 -40.74 16.08 -2.01
N GLU A 59 -41.29 17.04 -1.27
CA GLU A 59 -42.02 18.17 -1.81
C GLU A 59 -41.26 19.49 -1.58
N SER A 60 -41.11 20.28 -2.63
CA SER A 60 -40.56 21.64 -2.58
C SER A 60 -41.67 22.67 -2.82
N ARG A 61 -41.57 23.82 -2.16
CA ARG A 61 -42.48 24.96 -2.39
C ARG A 61 -42.27 25.58 -3.78
N ASP A 62 -41.01 25.64 -4.19
CA ASP A 62 -40.54 26.31 -5.41
C ASP A 62 -39.82 25.33 -6.34
N VAL A 63 -39.74 25.70 -7.62
CA VAL A 63 -38.92 24.99 -8.62
C VAL A 63 -37.45 25.30 -8.33
N LEU A 64 -36.64 24.26 -8.15
CA LEU A 64 -35.22 24.41 -7.78
C LEU A 64 -34.32 24.79 -8.97
N GLY A 65 -34.81 24.64 -10.21
CA GLY A 65 -33.96 24.61 -11.40
C GLY A 65 -33.01 23.40 -11.37
N ALA A 66 -31.82 23.55 -11.95
CA ALA A 66 -30.80 22.49 -11.90
C ALA A 66 -30.34 22.23 -10.45
N VAL A 67 -30.49 20.98 -9.97
CA VAL A 67 -30.05 20.60 -8.62
C VAL A 67 -28.52 20.51 -8.60
N LEU A 68 -27.89 21.34 -7.76
CA LEU A 68 -26.43 21.50 -7.72
C LEU A 68 -25.80 20.70 -6.59
N LEU A 69 -26.38 20.79 -5.39
CA LEU A 69 -25.88 20.15 -4.18
C LEU A 69 -27.00 19.40 -3.45
N LEU A 70 -26.61 18.31 -2.81
CA LEU A 70 -27.40 17.53 -1.88
C LEU A 70 -26.75 17.64 -0.50
N VAL A 71 -27.52 17.99 0.53
CA VAL A 71 -27.04 17.99 1.92
C VAL A 71 -27.82 16.98 2.74
N LEU A 72 -27.13 15.96 3.23
CA LEU A 72 -27.69 14.93 4.10
C LEU A 72 -27.34 15.22 5.56
N HIS A 73 -28.34 15.16 6.43
CA HIS A 73 -28.19 15.31 7.86
C HIS A 73 -28.66 14.04 8.54
N LYS A 74 -27.88 13.56 9.50
CA LYS A 74 -28.22 12.41 10.34
C LYS A 74 -28.45 12.88 11.76
N GLU A 75 -29.52 12.41 12.39
CA GLU A 75 -29.84 12.71 13.79
C GLU A 75 -30.10 11.43 14.55
N SER A 76 -29.49 11.34 15.73
CA SER A 76 -29.70 10.21 16.63
C SER A 76 -31.16 10.16 17.06
N ASP A 77 -31.85 9.09 16.69
CA ASP A 77 -33.22 8.82 17.13
C ASP A 77 -33.28 7.59 18.05
N SER A 78 -32.17 6.85 18.15
CA SER A 78 -32.10 5.60 18.90
C SER A 78 -31.46 5.79 20.27
N ARG A 79 -32.16 5.36 21.33
CA ARG A 79 -31.56 5.13 22.66
C ARG A 79 -30.81 3.80 22.75
N LEU A 80 -30.89 2.96 21.71
CA LEU A 80 -30.37 1.58 21.72
C LEU A 80 -28.92 1.49 21.22
N VAL A 81 -28.45 2.45 20.43
CA VAL A 81 -27.12 2.41 19.80
C VAL A 81 -26.41 3.73 20.04
N SER A 82 -25.24 3.69 20.68
CA SER A 82 -24.34 4.84 20.77
C SER A 82 -23.41 4.87 19.55
N ASP A 83 -23.17 6.07 19.00
CA ASP A 83 -22.25 6.30 17.86
C ASP A 83 -22.60 5.53 16.57
N ASP A 84 -23.90 5.42 16.25
CA ASP A 84 -24.34 4.89 14.96
C ASP A 84 -23.80 5.77 13.81
N THR A 85 -23.22 5.15 12.78
CA THR A 85 -22.68 5.86 11.61
C THR A 85 -23.18 5.19 10.35
N TRP A 86 -23.60 5.98 9.38
CA TRP A 86 -24.20 5.47 8.15
C TRP A 86 -23.26 5.68 6.96
N PHE A 87 -23.01 4.66 6.14
CA PHE A 87 -22.27 4.84 4.89
C PHE A 87 -23.24 5.03 3.72
N CYS A 88 -23.37 6.27 3.27
CA CYS A 88 -24.13 6.58 2.07
C CYS A 88 -23.26 6.33 0.83
N HIS A 89 -23.68 5.40 -0.03
CA HIS A 89 -22.98 5.11 -1.28
C HIS A 89 -23.26 6.20 -2.32
N SER A 90 -24.53 6.45 -2.60
CA SER A 90 -24.95 7.45 -3.58
C SER A 90 -26.42 7.81 -3.39
N VAL A 91 -26.79 8.99 -3.85
CA VAL A 91 -28.19 9.41 -3.95
C VAL A 91 -28.50 9.83 -5.38
N LYS A 92 -29.65 9.44 -5.88
CA LYS A 92 -30.18 9.89 -7.17
C LYS A 92 -31.42 10.73 -6.93
N VAL A 93 -31.53 11.87 -7.60
CA VAL A 93 -32.67 12.78 -7.51
C VAL A 93 -33.30 12.88 -8.89
N LEU A 94 -34.56 12.47 -9.02
CA LEU A 94 -35.35 12.66 -10.22
C LEU A 94 -36.20 13.93 -10.06
N GLY A 95 -35.95 14.91 -10.92
CA GLY A 95 -36.68 16.18 -10.95
C GLY A 95 -38.09 16.06 -11.55
N PRO A 96 -38.91 17.11 -11.41
CA PRO A 96 -40.25 17.17 -12.02
C PRO A 96 -40.22 17.08 -13.55
N ASP A 97 -39.12 17.54 -14.15
CA ASP A 97 -38.81 17.50 -15.58
C ASP A 97 -38.24 16.16 -16.06
N GLN A 98 -38.23 15.13 -15.19
CA GLN A 98 -37.59 13.83 -15.42
C GLN A 98 -36.06 13.89 -15.57
N THR A 99 -35.42 15.03 -15.27
CA THR A 99 -33.96 15.10 -15.23
C THR A 99 -33.43 14.32 -14.03
N LEU A 100 -32.48 13.42 -14.27
CA LEU A 100 -31.85 12.60 -13.25
C LEU A 100 -30.51 13.21 -12.82
N TYR A 101 -30.41 13.61 -11.56
CA TYR A 101 -29.18 14.09 -10.94
C TYR A 101 -28.58 12.97 -10.08
N THR A 102 -27.27 12.72 -10.21
CA THR A 102 -26.58 11.68 -9.44
C THR A 102 -25.56 12.28 -8.49
N PHE A 103 -25.63 11.93 -7.21
CA PHE A 103 -24.76 12.41 -6.15
C PHE A 103 -23.91 11.23 -5.62
N PRO A 104 -22.65 11.10 -6.07
CA PRO A 104 -21.73 10.08 -5.55
C PRO A 104 -21.22 10.49 -4.17
N CYS A 105 -21.78 9.88 -3.12
CA CYS A 105 -21.47 10.23 -1.74
C CYS A 105 -20.18 9.56 -1.25
N TYR A 106 -20.14 8.21 -1.28
CA TYR A 106 -19.04 7.38 -0.81
C TYR A 106 -18.46 7.78 0.56
N SER A 107 -19.31 8.25 1.48
CA SER A 107 -18.89 8.84 2.75
C SER A 107 -19.69 8.30 3.94
N TRP A 108 -19.04 8.32 5.09
CA TRP A 108 -19.66 8.03 6.38
C TRP A 108 -20.31 9.30 6.96
N LEU A 109 -21.59 9.20 7.33
CA LEU A 109 -22.34 10.26 8.01
C LEU A 109 -22.35 10.00 9.51
N THR A 110 -22.16 11.07 10.27
CA THR A 110 -22.26 11.10 11.74
C THR A 110 -23.40 12.03 12.16
N ASN A 111 -23.74 12.02 13.44
CA ASN A 111 -24.79 12.88 14.00
C ASN A 111 -24.37 14.34 14.20
N THR A 112 -23.11 14.68 13.94
CA THR A 112 -22.55 16.01 14.23
C THR A 112 -22.28 16.84 12.99
N THR A 113 -22.01 16.19 11.86
CA THR A 113 -21.55 16.89 10.65
C THR A 113 -22.42 16.49 9.46
N PRO A 114 -23.10 17.45 8.79
CA PRO A 114 -23.85 17.16 7.59
C PRO A 114 -22.92 16.82 6.42
N LEU A 115 -23.38 15.95 5.53
CA LEU A 115 -22.66 15.59 4.32
C LEU A 115 -23.21 16.40 3.14
N ALA A 116 -22.41 17.35 2.63
CA ALA A 116 -22.72 18.11 1.41
C ALA A 116 -22.03 17.48 0.21
N VAL A 117 -22.81 17.09 -0.80
CA VAL A 117 -22.35 16.40 -2.02
C VAL A 117 -22.77 17.20 -3.24
N ILE A 118 -21.81 17.54 -4.08
CA ILE A 118 -22.05 18.14 -5.39
C ILE A 118 -22.49 17.08 -6.41
N GLU A 119 -23.33 17.49 -7.37
CA GLU A 119 -23.74 16.64 -8.49
C GLU A 119 -22.52 16.02 -9.20
N GLY A 120 -22.66 14.76 -9.61
CA GLY A 120 -21.59 13.85 -9.96
C GLY A 120 -20.80 14.19 -11.21
N THR A 121 -21.27 15.11 -12.06
CA THR A 121 -20.55 15.57 -13.24
C THR A 121 -19.17 16.10 -12.88
N ALA A 122 -18.13 15.61 -13.55
CA ALA A 122 -16.77 16.04 -13.29
C ALA A 122 -16.56 17.52 -13.68
N ARG A 123 -15.90 18.29 -12.81
CA ARG A 123 -15.70 19.73 -12.96
C ARG A 123 -14.25 20.13 -12.71
N LYS A 124 -13.69 20.90 -13.64
CA LYS A 124 -12.46 21.69 -13.44
C LYS A 124 -12.80 22.97 -12.69
N LYS A 125 -11.78 23.63 -12.11
CA LYS A 125 -11.95 24.89 -11.37
C LYS A 125 -12.71 25.98 -12.16
N SER A 126 -12.46 26.11 -13.47
CA SER A 126 -13.14 27.07 -14.34
C SER A 126 -14.65 26.83 -14.50
N GLN A 127 -15.14 25.63 -14.16
CA GLN A 127 -16.55 25.26 -14.26
C GLN A 127 -17.34 25.49 -12.95
N TYR A 128 -16.68 25.97 -11.90
CA TYR A 128 -17.34 26.48 -10.69
C TYR A 128 -17.74 27.94 -10.93
N VAL A 129 -18.84 28.13 -11.65
CA VAL A 129 -19.38 29.44 -12.03
C VAL A 129 -20.46 29.88 -11.02
N GLY A 130 -20.42 31.16 -10.64
CA GLY A 130 -21.33 31.76 -9.67
C GLY A 130 -20.85 31.64 -8.21
N ASP A 131 -21.24 32.62 -7.40
CA ASP A 131 -20.74 32.81 -6.03
C ASP A 131 -20.93 31.57 -5.16
N PHE A 132 -22.06 30.88 -5.31
CA PHE A 132 -22.37 29.68 -4.53
C PHE A 132 -21.38 28.54 -4.78
N LEU A 133 -21.16 28.16 -6.05
CA LEU A 133 -20.25 27.06 -6.41
C LEU A 133 -18.80 27.42 -6.08
N GLN A 134 -18.41 28.67 -6.27
CA GLN A 134 -17.08 29.14 -5.88
C GLN A 134 -16.85 29.06 -4.38
N LYS A 135 -17.85 29.45 -3.58
CA LYS A 135 -17.80 29.34 -2.11
C LYS A 135 -17.78 27.88 -1.66
N HIS A 136 -18.58 27.00 -2.27
CA HIS A 136 -18.54 25.56 -2.00
C HIS A 136 -17.15 24.98 -2.27
N TRP A 137 -16.56 25.28 -3.43
CA TRP A 137 -15.20 24.86 -3.77
C TRP A 137 -14.18 25.37 -2.74
N ALA A 138 -14.23 26.66 -2.39
CA ALA A 138 -13.29 27.25 -1.43
C ALA A 138 -13.39 26.59 -0.05
N ASN A 139 -14.61 26.33 0.43
CA ASN A 139 -14.85 25.66 1.70
C ASN A 139 -14.37 24.21 1.68
N GLU A 140 -14.65 23.45 0.62
CA GLU A 140 -14.18 22.08 0.46
C GLU A 140 -12.64 22.03 0.48
N MET A 141 -11.99 22.90 -0.31
CA MET A 141 -10.54 22.95 -0.38
C MET A 141 -9.90 23.31 0.96
N LYS A 142 -10.50 24.26 1.70
CA LYS A 142 -10.05 24.63 3.04
C LYS A 142 -10.16 23.44 4.00
N ALA A 143 -11.32 22.82 4.09
CA ALA A 143 -11.56 21.67 4.98
C ALA A 143 -10.59 20.50 4.68
N ARG A 144 -10.33 20.24 3.40
CA ARG A 144 -9.35 19.24 2.95
C ARG A 144 -7.92 19.57 3.39
N GLN A 145 -7.50 20.81 3.23
CA GLN A 145 -6.16 21.22 3.64
C GLN A 145 -5.99 21.18 5.16
N GLU A 146 -7.05 21.45 5.93
CA GLU A 146 -7.09 21.33 7.39
C GLU A 146 -7.09 19.86 7.85
N GLY A 147 -7.90 19.00 7.21
CA GLY A 147 -8.05 17.58 7.60
C GLY A 147 -6.91 16.66 7.15
N TYR A 148 -6.20 16.99 6.06
CA TYR A 148 -5.13 16.15 5.52
C TYR A 148 -3.78 16.87 5.61
N GLN A 149 -3.23 16.97 6.82
CA GLN A 149 -1.96 17.67 7.08
C GLN A 149 -0.75 16.76 6.81
N TRP A 150 0.37 17.35 6.38
CA TRP A 150 1.62 16.62 6.15
C TRP A 150 2.44 16.51 7.44
N LEU A 151 3.02 15.33 7.68
CA LEU A 151 3.97 15.06 8.75
C LEU A 151 5.31 14.60 8.17
N THR A 152 6.41 15.05 8.79
CA THR A 152 7.75 14.50 8.52
C THR A 152 8.01 13.38 9.52
N PHE A 153 7.91 12.14 9.07
CA PHE A 153 8.12 10.95 9.91
C PHE A 153 9.61 10.69 10.19
N ALA A 154 10.45 10.87 9.18
CA ALA A 154 11.90 10.75 9.28
C ALA A 154 12.57 11.77 8.35
N GLU A 155 13.78 12.21 8.68
CA GLU A 155 14.55 13.10 7.82
C GLU A 155 14.85 12.42 6.48
N ARG A 156 14.74 13.18 5.37
CA ARG A 156 15.03 12.72 3.99
C ARG A 156 14.26 11.47 3.55
N VAL A 157 13.09 11.24 4.14
CA VAL A 157 12.09 10.25 3.70
C VAL A 157 10.83 11.02 3.27
N PRO A 158 10.04 10.54 2.30
CA PRO A 158 8.83 11.24 1.88
C PRO A 158 7.89 11.56 3.05
N ARG A 159 7.29 12.75 3.03
CA ARG A 159 6.30 13.17 4.04
C ARG A 159 5.06 12.28 3.96
N CYS A 160 4.40 12.11 5.09
CA CYS A 160 3.22 11.24 5.23
C CYS A 160 2.02 12.02 5.79
N ILE A 161 0.88 11.36 5.98
CA ILE A 161 -0.25 11.96 6.69
C ILE A 161 0.10 12.24 8.15
N ASN A 162 -0.37 13.36 8.68
CA ASN A 162 -0.27 13.70 10.10
C ASN A 162 -1.30 12.94 10.93
N ALA A 163 -1.09 11.64 11.07
CA ALA A 163 -1.87 10.76 11.93
C ALA A 163 -0.93 9.76 12.63
N LYS A 164 -0.98 9.72 13.96
CA LYS A 164 -0.16 8.79 14.75
C LYS A 164 -0.78 7.40 14.82
N ARG A 165 -2.12 7.33 14.76
CA ARG A 165 -2.90 6.09 14.83
C ARG A 165 -4.04 6.11 13.82
N SER A 166 -4.57 4.95 13.47
CA SER A 166 -5.71 4.83 12.54
C SER A 166 -6.92 5.67 12.98
N GLY A 167 -7.16 5.81 14.28
CA GLY A 167 -8.24 6.64 14.81
C GLY A 167 -8.06 8.14 14.59
N ASP A 168 -6.83 8.61 14.36
CA ASP A 168 -6.53 10.03 14.10
C ASP A 168 -6.77 10.41 12.62
N LEU A 169 -6.95 9.43 11.73
CA LEU A 169 -7.22 9.69 10.32
C LEU A 169 -8.64 10.27 10.14
N PRO A 170 -8.87 11.09 9.10
CA PRO A 170 -10.23 11.42 8.68
C PRO A 170 -11.06 10.15 8.48
N ARG A 171 -12.35 10.18 8.87
CA ARG A 171 -13.21 8.99 8.89
C ARG A 171 -13.30 8.28 7.55
N GLU A 172 -13.26 9.04 6.45
CA GLU A 172 -13.30 8.54 5.07
C GLU A 172 -12.03 7.76 4.68
N ALA A 173 -10.91 8.03 5.34
CA ALA A 173 -9.65 7.32 5.14
C ALA A 173 -9.54 6.06 6.03
N GLN A 174 -10.44 5.88 7.00
CA GLN A 174 -10.41 4.75 7.92
C GLN A 174 -11.05 3.49 7.31
N HIS A 175 -10.45 2.33 7.57
CA HIS A 175 -11.08 1.05 7.26
C HIS A 175 -11.93 0.58 8.45
N ARG A 176 -13.24 0.50 8.28
CA ARG A 176 -14.14 -0.19 9.23
C ARG A 176 -14.27 -1.65 8.86
N SER A 177 -13.21 -2.44 9.09
CA SER A 177 -13.38 -3.89 9.22
C SER A 177 -13.93 -4.21 10.60
N GLY A 178 -14.71 -5.29 10.73
CA GLY A 178 -14.93 -5.93 12.04
C GLY A 178 -13.64 -6.51 12.68
N ARG A 179 -12.45 -6.22 12.14
CA ARG A 179 -11.16 -6.57 12.75
C ARG A 179 -10.73 -5.42 13.66
N PRO A 180 -10.40 -5.70 14.93
CA PRO A 180 -9.89 -4.69 15.85
C PRO A 180 -8.62 -4.00 15.32
N PRO A 181 -8.42 -2.71 15.63
CA PRO A 181 -7.15 -2.01 15.40
C PRO A 181 -5.97 -2.79 15.98
N GLY A 182 -4.84 -2.83 15.27
CA GLY A 182 -3.61 -3.52 15.72
C GLY A 182 -3.46 -4.98 15.29
N LYS A 183 -4.47 -5.59 14.64
CA LYS A 183 -4.36 -6.94 14.05
C LYS A 183 -3.80 -6.99 12.63
N PHE A 184 -3.17 -5.89 12.17
CA PHE A 184 -2.53 -5.79 10.86
C PHE A 184 -1.42 -6.85 10.68
N LEU A 185 -0.70 -7.17 11.75
CA LEU A 185 0.30 -8.22 11.80
C LEU A 185 0.16 -9.03 13.10
N ASP A 186 -0.82 -9.93 13.16
CA ASP A 186 -1.08 -10.77 14.34
C ASP A 186 -0.21 -12.04 14.31
N LEU A 187 1.09 -11.87 14.60
CA LEU A 187 2.06 -12.97 14.66
C LEU A 187 1.66 -14.01 15.71
N GLN A 188 1.04 -13.57 16.81
CA GLN A 188 0.55 -14.46 17.87
C GLN A 188 -0.56 -15.36 17.35
N ARG A 189 -1.51 -14.81 16.59
CA ARG A 189 -2.52 -15.61 15.91
C ARG A 189 -1.89 -16.62 14.97
N VAL A 190 -0.88 -16.25 14.17
CA VAL A 190 -0.20 -17.20 13.27
C VAL A 190 0.42 -18.35 14.06
N VAL A 191 1.09 -18.04 15.18
CA VAL A 191 1.68 -19.06 16.08
C VAL A 191 0.62 -19.95 16.74
N ASN A 192 -0.50 -19.37 17.16
CA ASN A 192 -1.62 -20.13 17.72
C ASN A 192 -2.26 -21.05 16.67
N GLU A 193 -2.49 -20.54 15.45
CA GLU A 193 -3.07 -21.34 14.37
C GLU A 193 -2.09 -22.45 13.90
N LEU A 194 -0.78 -22.24 14.08
CA LEU A 194 0.30 -23.22 13.89
C LEU A 194 0.38 -24.29 14.99
N GLY A 195 -0.31 -24.10 16.12
CA GLY A 195 -0.18 -24.95 17.31
C GLY A 195 1.21 -24.89 17.95
N LEU A 196 1.99 -23.84 17.67
CA LEU A 196 3.33 -23.68 18.20
C LEU A 196 3.28 -22.99 19.57
N SER A 197 4.25 -23.30 20.42
CA SER A 197 4.43 -22.57 21.68
C SER A 197 4.71 -21.10 21.38
N GLU A 198 4.18 -20.19 22.20
CA GLU A 198 4.49 -18.75 22.13
C GLU A 198 6.00 -18.49 22.24
N THR A 199 6.73 -19.42 22.88
CA THR A 199 8.19 -19.39 22.96
C THR A 199 8.87 -19.38 21.59
N VAL A 200 8.22 -19.86 20.51
CA VAL A 200 8.79 -19.77 19.15
C VAL A 200 9.00 -18.32 18.70
N LEU A 201 8.21 -17.37 19.22
CA LEU A 201 8.38 -15.93 18.92
C LEU A 201 9.47 -15.26 19.75
N THR A 202 9.86 -15.86 20.86
CA THR A 202 10.75 -15.23 21.87
C THR A 202 12.07 -15.98 22.07
N ARG A 203 12.20 -17.18 21.52
CA ARG A 203 13.37 -18.04 21.72
C ARG A 203 14.41 -17.81 20.63
N ALA A 204 15.56 -17.26 21.02
CA ALA A 204 16.75 -17.14 20.18
C ALA A 204 17.47 -18.50 20.03
N THR A 205 16.83 -19.47 19.36
CA THR A 205 17.46 -20.76 19.04
C THR A 205 17.70 -20.91 17.54
N THR A 206 18.84 -21.48 17.19
CA THR A 206 19.13 -21.89 15.81
C THR A 206 18.31 -23.13 15.44
N TRP A 207 17.92 -23.21 14.17
CA TRP A 207 17.32 -24.43 13.63
C TRP A 207 18.35 -25.55 13.63
N ALA A 208 17.97 -26.74 14.10
CA ALA A 208 18.90 -27.87 14.14
C ALA A 208 19.25 -28.35 12.72
N ASN A 209 18.31 -28.24 11.79
CA ASN A 209 18.50 -28.60 10.38
C ASN A 209 17.41 -27.97 9.48
N MET A 210 17.59 -28.09 8.16
CA MET A 210 16.64 -27.54 7.18
C MET A 210 15.23 -28.15 7.23
N ARG A 211 15.05 -29.35 7.78
CA ARG A 211 13.71 -29.97 7.93
C ARG A 211 12.83 -29.15 8.87
N ASP A 212 13.42 -28.55 9.90
CA ASP A 212 12.68 -27.72 10.85
C ASP A 212 12.17 -26.44 10.16
N VAL A 213 13.01 -25.82 9.32
CA VAL A 213 12.61 -24.68 8.48
C VAL A 213 11.45 -25.07 7.55
N TYR A 214 11.57 -26.20 6.83
CA TYR A 214 10.50 -26.65 5.94
C TYR A 214 9.19 -26.94 6.66
N ARG A 215 9.23 -27.51 7.88
CA ARG A 215 8.03 -27.79 8.69
C ARG A 215 7.25 -26.52 9.03
N VAL A 216 7.94 -25.42 9.35
CA VAL A 216 7.28 -24.15 9.64
C VAL A 216 6.74 -23.52 8.35
N CYS A 217 7.51 -23.56 7.27
CA CYS A 217 7.08 -23.03 5.97
C CYS A 217 5.91 -23.83 5.36
N SER A 218 5.73 -25.10 5.71
CA SER A 218 4.64 -25.96 5.19
C SER A 218 3.27 -25.71 5.83
N TYR A 219 3.17 -24.77 6.78
CA TYR A 219 1.90 -24.51 7.45
C TYR A 219 0.82 -23.90 6.54
N ARG A 220 1.23 -23.05 5.61
CA ARG A 220 0.36 -22.51 4.55
C ARG A 220 1.05 -22.72 3.22
N GLU A 221 1.15 -23.98 2.81
CA GLU A 221 1.71 -24.32 1.52
C GLU A 221 0.91 -23.68 0.39
N THR A 222 1.68 -23.14 -0.54
CA THR A 222 1.22 -22.75 -1.87
C THR A 222 2.03 -23.55 -2.88
N SER A 223 1.52 -23.68 -4.10
CA SER A 223 2.30 -24.27 -5.20
C SER A 223 3.68 -23.62 -5.34
N THR A 224 3.75 -22.30 -5.18
CA THR A 224 5.00 -21.53 -5.20
C THR A 224 5.95 -21.87 -4.05
N SER A 225 5.47 -21.95 -2.80
CA SER A 225 6.35 -22.23 -1.66
C SER A 225 6.92 -23.65 -1.71
N VAL A 226 6.11 -24.63 -2.16
CA VAL A 226 6.57 -26.01 -2.39
C VAL A 226 7.63 -26.06 -3.50
N TYR A 227 7.42 -25.33 -4.59
CA TYR A 227 8.40 -25.22 -5.67
C TYR A 227 9.72 -24.62 -5.17
N VAL A 228 9.68 -23.52 -4.43
CA VAL A 228 10.87 -22.89 -3.83
C VAL A 228 11.61 -23.89 -2.93
N ALA A 229 10.91 -24.60 -2.05
CA ALA A 229 11.54 -25.57 -1.13
C ALA A 229 12.30 -26.67 -1.87
N LYS A 230 11.83 -27.08 -3.06
CA LYS A 230 12.49 -28.07 -3.91
C LYS A 230 13.68 -27.49 -4.68
N HIS A 231 13.54 -26.27 -5.21
CA HIS A 231 14.43 -25.72 -6.24
C HIS A 231 15.38 -24.60 -5.78
N TRP A 232 15.29 -24.11 -4.53
CA TRP A 232 16.10 -22.95 -4.05
C TRP A 232 17.63 -23.11 -4.19
N LYS A 233 18.13 -24.34 -4.33
CA LYS A 233 19.56 -24.63 -4.49
C LYS A 233 20.05 -24.46 -5.93
N GLU A 234 19.15 -24.44 -6.90
CA GLU A 234 19.46 -24.47 -8.34
C GLU A 234 19.82 -23.07 -8.87
N ASP A 235 20.85 -22.99 -9.70
CA ASP A 235 21.31 -21.73 -10.30
C ASP A 235 20.29 -21.10 -11.27
N PRO A 236 19.63 -21.86 -12.17
CA PRO A 236 18.56 -21.33 -13.00
C PRO A 236 17.41 -20.74 -12.17
N PHE A 237 17.03 -21.39 -11.06
CA PHE A 237 15.96 -20.86 -10.20
C PHE A 237 16.40 -19.65 -9.37
N PHE A 238 17.67 -19.56 -9.01
CA PHE A 238 18.23 -18.35 -8.41
C PHE A 238 18.13 -17.16 -9.38
N GLY A 239 18.55 -17.32 -10.63
CA GLY A 239 18.46 -16.24 -11.63
C GLY A 239 17.02 -15.91 -12.03
N TYR A 240 16.14 -16.92 -12.14
CA TYR A 240 14.71 -16.75 -12.43
C TYR A 240 14.03 -15.75 -11.49
N GLN A 241 14.39 -15.76 -10.21
CA GLN A 241 13.79 -14.87 -9.21
C GLN A 241 14.05 -13.37 -9.46
N TYR A 242 15.09 -13.01 -10.22
CA TYR A 242 15.33 -11.61 -10.59
C TYR A 242 14.45 -11.10 -11.72
N LEU A 243 13.74 -11.99 -12.40
CA LEU A 243 12.79 -11.64 -13.46
C LEU A 243 11.34 -11.87 -13.01
N ASN A 244 11.11 -12.91 -12.21
CA ASN A 244 9.77 -13.39 -11.90
C ASN A 244 9.54 -13.66 -10.40
N GLY A 245 10.50 -13.29 -9.55
CA GLY A 245 10.36 -13.38 -8.09
C GLY A 245 9.62 -12.16 -7.53
N SER A 246 9.74 -11.95 -6.21
CA SER A 246 9.07 -10.83 -5.54
C SER A 246 9.73 -9.47 -5.77
N ASN A 247 11.00 -9.43 -6.23
CA ASN A 247 11.76 -8.19 -6.42
C ASN A 247 12.39 -8.07 -7.82
N PRO A 248 11.62 -8.14 -8.92
CA PRO A 248 12.15 -8.20 -10.28
C PRO A 248 12.50 -6.81 -10.85
N VAL A 249 13.12 -5.95 -10.04
CA VAL A 249 13.34 -4.52 -10.37
C VAL A 249 14.79 -4.07 -10.27
N LEU A 250 15.71 -4.97 -9.88
CA LEU A 250 17.12 -4.63 -9.64
C LEU A 250 18.07 -5.06 -10.76
N ILE A 251 17.72 -6.11 -11.50
CA ILE A 251 18.58 -6.66 -12.55
C ILE A 251 18.72 -5.68 -13.72
N ARG A 252 19.94 -5.50 -14.20
CA ARG A 252 20.26 -4.67 -15.36
C ARG A 252 21.26 -5.37 -16.27
N GLN A 253 21.15 -5.12 -17.58
CA GLN A 253 22.15 -5.63 -18.54
C GLN A 253 23.52 -4.99 -18.25
N CYS A 254 24.56 -5.82 -18.29
CA CYS A 254 25.94 -5.44 -18.03
C CYS A 254 26.73 -5.49 -19.35
N ARG A 255 27.10 -4.31 -19.87
CA ARG A 255 27.98 -4.16 -21.04
C ARG A 255 29.43 -3.88 -20.66
N GLN A 256 29.64 -3.47 -19.42
CA GLN A 256 30.94 -3.21 -18.82
C GLN A 256 30.85 -3.64 -17.35
N LEU A 257 31.88 -4.34 -16.88
CA LEU A 257 31.94 -4.76 -15.48
C LEU A 257 32.04 -3.54 -14.55
N PRO A 258 31.36 -3.57 -13.38
CA PRO A 258 31.63 -2.62 -12.32
C PRO A 258 33.13 -2.61 -11.98
N PRO A 259 33.76 -1.43 -11.81
CA PRO A 259 35.21 -1.34 -11.58
C PRO A 259 35.64 -2.02 -10.26
N ASN A 260 34.71 -2.15 -9.31
CA ASN A 260 34.90 -2.82 -8.04
C ASN A 260 34.55 -4.31 -8.06
N LEU A 261 34.32 -4.89 -9.24
CA LEU A 261 34.22 -6.33 -9.47
C LEU A 261 35.36 -6.77 -10.40
N PRO A 262 36.57 -7.05 -9.88
CA PRO A 262 37.76 -7.37 -10.67
C PRO A 262 37.73 -8.81 -11.20
N LEU A 263 36.70 -9.13 -11.98
CA LEU A 263 36.48 -10.44 -12.58
C LEU A 263 37.36 -10.63 -13.81
N THR A 264 37.99 -11.79 -13.93
CA THR A 264 38.79 -12.16 -15.11
C THR A 264 38.06 -13.18 -15.97
N ASP A 265 38.47 -13.28 -17.24
CA ASP A 265 37.92 -14.26 -18.18
C ASP A 265 38.06 -15.71 -17.67
N GLN A 266 39.23 -16.05 -17.12
CA GLN A 266 39.54 -17.37 -16.61
C GLN A 266 38.59 -17.82 -15.48
N MET A 267 38.13 -16.88 -14.65
CA MET A 267 37.24 -17.18 -13.51
C MET A 267 35.88 -17.69 -13.97
N VAL A 268 35.36 -17.17 -15.10
CA VAL A 268 34.01 -17.49 -15.59
C VAL A 268 34.00 -18.35 -16.84
N ALA A 269 35.16 -18.63 -17.44
CA ALA A 269 35.28 -19.55 -18.57
C ALA A 269 34.53 -20.89 -18.37
N PRO A 270 34.55 -21.54 -17.18
CA PRO A 270 33.77 -22.76 -16.96
C PRO A 270 32.25 -22.59 -17.10
N SER A 271 31.74 -21.39 -16.79
CA SER A 271 30.31 -21.06 -16.90
C SER A 271 29.92 -20.57 -18.30
N LEU A 272 30.84 -19.92 -19.01
CA LEU A 272 30.58 -19.36 -20.35
C LEU A 272 30.75 -20.41 -21.46
N GLY A 273 31.63 -21.38 -21.26
CA GLY A 273 32.02 -22.37 -22.27
C GLY A 273 33.28 -21.96 -23.05
N PRO A 274 33.90 -22.91 -23.78
CA PRO A 274 35.20 -22.72 -24.43
C PRO A 274 35.16 -21.80 -25.66
N ASP A 275 33.99 -21.63 -26.29
CA ASP A 275 33.85 -20.94 -27.58
C ASP A 275 33.61 -19.43 -27.45
N THR A 276 33.79 -18.86 -26.25
CA THR A 276 33.55 -17.45 -25.97
C THR A 276 34.45 -16.94 -24.84
N SER A 277 34.51 -15.62 -24.70
CA SER A 277 35.10 -14.91 -23.57
C SER A 277 34.07 -14.03 -22.85
N LEU A 278 34.41 -13.61 -21.64
CA LEU A 278 33.71 -12.61 -20.83
C LEU A 278 33.48 -11.32 -21.63
N GLN A 279 34.51 -10.82 -22.33
CA GLN A 279 34.41 -9.61 -23.14
C GLN A 279 33.42 -9.77 -24.30
N GLN A 280 33.41 -10.93 -24.97
CA GLN A 280 32.44 -11.23 -26.03
C GLN A 280 31.02 -11.29 -25.48
N GLN A 281 30.80 -11.89 -24.30
CA GLN A 281 29.46 -11.97 -23.69
C GLN A 281 28.95 -10.61 -23.17
N LEU A 282 29.84 -9.74 -22.66
CA LEU A 282 29.52 -8.34 -22.36
C LEU A 282 29.08 -7.59 -23.64
N GLN A 283 29.83 -7.74 -24.73
CA GLN A 283 29.52 -7.11 -26.02
C GLN A 283 28.25 -7.66 -26.66
N ALA A 284 27.99 -8.97 -26.52
CA ALA A 284 26.74 -9.61 -26.98
C ALA A 284 25.53 -9.16 -26.14
N GLY A 285 25.75 -8.76 -24.88
CA GLY A 285 24.67 -8.33 -23.98
C GLY A 285 24.00 -9.48 -23.24
N ASN A 286 24.71 -10.60 -23.11
CA ASN A 286 24.21 -11.78 -22.41
C ASN A 286 24.52 -11.77 -20.92
N LEU A 287 25.27 -10.76 -20.43
CA LEU A 287 25.58 -10.60 -19.03
C LEU A 287 24.70 -9.55 -18.37
N TYR A 288 24.36 -9.81 -17.12
CA TYR A 288 23.49 -8.99 -16.29
C TYR A 288 24.09 -8.85 -14.90
N VAL A 289 23.83 -7.74 -14.23
CA VAL A 289 24.32 -7.49 -12.88
C VAL A 289 23.17 -7.10 -11.96
N VAL A 290 23.23 -7.58 -10.73
CA VAL A 290 22.43 -7.10 -9.60
C VAL A 290 23.41 -6.56 -8.56
N ASP A 291 23.25 -5.30 -8.20
CA ASP A 291 24.20 -4.55 -7.37
C ASP A 291 23.50 -3.97 -6.14
N TYR A 292 23.92 -4.41 -4.96
CA TYR A 292 23.35 -4.03 -3.66
C TYR A 292 24.16 -2.94 -2.97
N GLU A 293 24.90 -2.12 -3.71
CA GLU A 293 25.67 -0.97 -3.19
C GLU A 293 24.89 -0.08 -2.22
N ILE A 294 23.56 0.02 -2.35
CA ILE A 294 22.72 0.78 -1.41
C ILE A 294 22.89 0.35 0.06
N LEU A 295 23.26 -0.91 0.29
CA LEU A 295 23.50 -1.50 1.60
C LEU A 295 24.94 -1.30 2.11
N ARG A 296 25.86 -0.79 1.29
CA ARG A 296 27.28 -0.64 1.62
C ARG A 296 27.48 0.21 2.87
N GLY A 297 28.17 -0.32 3.88
CA GLY A 297 28.45 0.42 5.12
C GLY A 297 27.22 0.82 5.94
N ILE A 298 26.06 0.17 5.73
CA ILE A 298 24.93 0.29 6.64
C ILE A 298 25.24 -0.48 7.92
N THR A 299 25.11 0.17 9.08
CA THR A 299 25.32 -0.49 10.37
C THR A 299 24.16 -1.48 10.61
N PRO A 300 24.43 -2.79 10.73
CA PRO A 300 23.37 -3.77 10.97
C PRO A 300 22.68 -3.57 12.33
N HIS A 301 21.43 -3.99 12.43
CA HIS A 301 20.71 -3.99 13.70
C HIS A 301 21.35 -4.95 14.73
N ILE A 302 21.34 -4.57 16.00
CA ILE A 302 21.61 -5.48 17.11
C ILE A 302 20.24 -5.92 17.64
N ARG A 303 19.94 -7.21 17.52
CA ARG A 303 18.65 -7.78 17.92
C ARG A 303 18.83 -8.57 19.20
N ASP A 304 18.17 -8.16 20.28
CA ASP A 304 18.22 -8.85 21.58
C ASP A 304 19.65 -9.07 22.11
N GLY A 305 20.54 -8.10 21.87
CA GLY A 305 21.97 -8.19 22.22
C GLY A 305 22.84 -8.95 21.21
N GLU A 306 22.24 -9.60 20.21
CA GLU A 306 22.93 -10.38 19.20
C GLU A 306 23.22 -9.58 17.92
N GLN A 307 24.49 -9.58 17.51
CA GLN A 307 24.95 -8.93 16.29
C GLN A 307 24.29 -9.56 15.06
N GLN A 308 23.53 -8.76 14.31
CA GLN A 308 23.11 -9.13 12.96
C GLN A 308 24.15 -8.68 11.94
N TYR A 309 24.06 -9.18 10.71
CA TYR A 309 25.01 -8.85 9.66
C TYR A 309 24.27 -8.37 8.41
N LEU A 310 24.88 -7.44 7.69
CA LEU A 310 24.49 -7.03 6.35
C LEU A 310 25.70 -7.18 5.42
N SER A 311 25.40 -7.44 4.16
CA SER A 311 26.39 -7.40 3.07
C SER A 311 25.82 -6.56 1.92
N ALA A 312 26.67 -6.11 1.01
CA ALA A 312 26.28 -5.35 -0.16
C ALA A 312 26.80 -6.03 -1.45
N PRO A 313 26.23 -7.20 -1.83
CA PRO A 313 26.81 -8.01 -2.89
C PRO A 313 26.72 -7.39 -4.27
N ILE A 314 27.63 -7.84 -5.15
CA ILE A 314 27.55 -7.68 -6.59
C ILE A 314 27.43 -9.08 -7.18
N CYS A 315 26.32 -9.34 -7.88
CA CYS A 315 26.06 -10.63 -8.52
C CYS A 315 26.03 -10.46 -10.04
N LEU A 316 26.93 -11.16 -10.73
CA LEU A 316 26.95 -11.24 -12.19
C LEU A 316 26.19 -12.50 -12.63
N LEU A 317 25.28 -12.33 -13.58
CA LEU A 317 24.48 -13.39 -14.18
C LEU A 317 24.73 -13.48 -15.68
N TYR A 318 24.59 -14.68 -16.23
CA TYR A 318 24.70 -15.00 -17.64
C TYR A 318 23.38 -15.57 -18.15
N LEU A 319 22.89 -15.01 -19.26
CA LEU A 319 21.81 -15.58 -20.04
C LEU A 319 22.39 -16.57 -21.04
N THR A 320 22.25 -17.85 -20.72
CA THR A 320 22.77 -18.96 -21.50
C THR A 320 22.05 -19.11 -22.85
N PRO A 321 22.62 -19.85 -23.82
CA PRO A 321 21.97 -20.11 -25.10
C PRO A 321 20.61 -20.82 -24.97
N ASP A 322 20.43 -21.68 -23.97
CA ASP A 322 19.15 -22.33 -23.61
C ASP A 322 18.20 -21.41 -22.83
N ARG A 323 18.51 -20.11 -22.76
CA ARG A 323 17.68 -19.04 -22.18
C ARG A 323 17.47 -19.17 -20.67
N ALA A 324 18.37 -19.86 -19.97
CA ALA A 324 18.45 -19.83 -18.52
C ALA A 324 19.29 -18.63 -18.06
N LEU A 325 18.78 -17.88 -17.09
CA LEU A 325 19.58 -16.86 -16.42
C LEU A 325 20.23 -17.49 -15.19
N ILE A 326 21.56 -17.58 -15.17
CA ILE A 326 22.31 -18.24 -14.09
C ILE A 326 23.34 -17.29 -13.47
N PRO A 327 23.55 -17.33 -12.13
CA PRO A 327 24.65 -16.63 -11.49
C PRO A 327 26.00 -17.26 -11.88
N ILE A 328 26.98 -16.43 -12.24
CA ILE A 328 28.33 -16.89 -12.63
C ILE A 328 29.45 -16.31 -11.77
N ALA A 329 29.19 -15.24 -11.03
CA ALA A 329 30.12 -14.68 -10.04
C ALA A 329 29.38 -13.89 -8.97
N ILE A 330 29.84 -13.98 -7.71
CA ILE A 330 29.31 -13.21 -6.58
C ILE A 330 30.47 -12.66 -5.76
N GLN A 331 30.55 -11.34 -5.62
CA GLN A 331 31.34 -10.68 -4.58
C GLN A 331 30.37 -10.24 -3.49
N VAL A 332 30.59 -10.60 -2.21
CA VAL A 332 29.58 -10.42 -1.15
C VAL A 332 29.56 -9.00 -0.57
N ASP A 333 30.62 -8.23 -0.76
CA ASP A 333 30.66 -6.79 -0.43
C ASP A 333 31.22 -5.96 -1.60
N GLN A 334 31.19 -4.65 -1.48
CA GLN A 334 31.54 -3.71 -2.55
C GLN A 334 33.04 -3.52 -2.76
N ASP A 335 33.86 -3.72 -1.71
CA ASP A 335 35.30 -3.47 -1.75
C ASP A 335 36.08 -4.77 -2.01
N PRO A 336 36.74 -4.94 -3.17
CA PRO A 336 37.46 -6.16 -3.47
C PRO A 336 38.71 -6.29 -2.58
N GLY A 337 39.04 -7.52 -2.20
CA GLY A 337 40.23 -7.79 -1.40
C GLY A 337 40.31 -9.25 -0.92
N PRO A 338 41.39 -9.62 -0.22
CA PRO A 338 41.59 -11.00 0.24
C PRO A 338 40.50 -11.48 1.22
N HIS A 339 39.82 -10.55 1.89
CA HIS A 339 38.71 -10.84 2.82
C HIS A 339 37.32 -10.74 2.16
N ASN A 340 37.25 -10.36 0.89
CA ASN A 340 36.03 -10.30 0.09
C ASN A 340 36.31 -10.88 -1.31
N PRO A 341 36.51 -12.22 -1.39
CA PRO A 341 36.78 -12.87 -2.66
C PRO A 341 35.54 -12.88 -3.56
N ILE A 342 35.79 -13.10 -4.86
CA ILE A 342 34.73 -13.40 -5.81
C ILE A 342 34.48 -14.91 -5.78
N PHE A 343 33.28 -15.29 -5.36
CA PHE A 343 32.81 -16.66 -5.34
C PHE A 343 32.27 -17.07 -6.70
N LEU A 344 32.49 -18.33 -7.07
CA LEU A 344 32.18 -18.89 -8.39
C LEU A 344 31.34 -20.18 -8.25
N PRO A 345 30.55 -20.57 -9.27
CA PRO A 345 29.86 -21.87 -9.28
C PRO A 345 30.78 -23.08 -9.14
N SER A 346 32.07 -22.93 -9.52
CA SER A 346 33.10 -23.96 -9.40
C SER A 346 33.65 -24.12 -7.98
N ASP A 347 33.32 -23.21 -7.05
CA ASP A 347 33.73 -23.32 -5.65
C ASP A 347 33.05 -24.52 -4.97
N PRO A 348 33.58 -24.97 -3.81
CA PRO A 348 32.92 -26.02 -3.05
C PRO A 348 31.43 -25.75 -2.84
N LYS A 349 30.62 -26.82 -2.95
CA LYS A 349 29.14 -26.78 -2.95
C LYS A 349 28.51 -25.85 -1.91
N TYR A 350 29.04 -25.82 -0.68
CA TYR A 350 28.49 -25.00 0.40
C TYR A 350 28.99 -23.56 0.37
N THR A 351 30.20 -23.31 -0.15
CA THR A 351 30.75 -21.98 -0.39
C THR A 351 29.89 -21.22 -1.40
N TRP A 352 29.67 -21.80 -2.58
CA TRP A 352 28.81 -21.20 -3.61
C TRP A 352 27.38 -20.98 -3.11
N ARG A 353 26.85 -21.97 -2.39
CA ARG A 353 25.51 -21.87 -1.81
C ARG A 353 25.40 -20.73 -0.80
N LEU A 354 26.40 -20.54 0.06
CA LEU A 354 26.40 -19.47 1.05
C LEU A 354 26.51 -18.10 0.38
N ALA A 355 27.34 -17.94 -0.65
CA ALA A 355 27.40 -16.72 -1.45
C ALA A 355 26.03 -16.36 -2.02
N LYS A 356 25.32 -17.31 -2.63
CA LYS A 356 23.93 -17.11 -3.11
C LYS A 356 22.95 -16.72 -1.99
N ILE A 357 23.07 -17.34 -0.82
CA ILE A 357 22.22 -17.00 0.34
C ILE A 357 22.44 -15.53 0.75
N TRP A 358 23.69 -15.04 0.78
CA TRP A 358 23.99 -13.64 1.06
C TRP A 358 23.38 -12.67 0.04
N VAL A 359 23.39 -13.03 -1.24
CA VAL A 359 22.70 -12.23 -2.27
C VAL A 359 21.17 -12.24 -2.04
N ARG A 360 20.56 -13.39 -1.73
CA ARG A 360 19.11 -13.45 -1.41
C ARG A 360 18.77 -12.70 -0.12
N HIS A 361 19.66 -12.68 0.86
CA HIS A 361 19.51 -11.90 2.09
C HIS A 361 19.50 -10.40 1.78
N ALA A 362 20.47 -9.90 1.00
CA ALA A 362 20.52 -8.52 0.54
C ALA A 362 19.28 -8.14 -0.30
N ASP A 363 18.87 -9.02 -1.23
CA ASP A 363 17.63 -8.85 -2.00
C ASP A 363 16.42 -8.67 -1.10
N THR A 364 16.32 -9.48 -0.06
CA THR A 364 15.20 -9.43 0.90
C THR A 364 15.18 -8.10 1.66
N GLN A 365 16.35 -7.57 2.06
CA GLN A 365 16.45 -6.26 2.72
C GLN A 365 15.99 -5.14 1.78
N VAL A 366 16.52 -5.09 0.55
CA VAL A 366 16.18 -4.05 -0.43
C VAL A 366 14.73 -4.17 -0.89
N HIS A 367 14.24 -5.38 -1.14
CA HIS A 367 12.86 -5.62 -1.50
C HIS A 367 11.90 -5.01 -0.47
N GLN A 368 12.06 -5.36 0.81
CA GLN A 368 11.11 -4.94 1.83
C GLN A 368 11.16 -3.44 2.13
N ILE A 369 12.36 -2.87 2.22
CA ILE A 369 12.52 -1.46 2.60
C ILE A 369 12.35 -0.52 1.40
N VAL A 370 12.86 -0.89 0.23
CA VAL A 370 12.93 0.00 -0.93
C VAL A 370 11.82 -0.31 -1.93
N SER A 371 11.84 -1.49 -2.54
CA SER A 371 10.91 -1.82 -3.63
C SER A 371 9.46 -1.88 -3.15
N HIS A 372 9.23 -2.41 -1.95
CA HIS A 372 7.92 -2.54 -1.34
C HIS A 372 7.56 -1.29 -0.54
N LEU A 373 8.19 -1.05 0.62
CA LEU A 373 7.78 0.04 1.50
C LEU A 373 7.91 1.43 0.84
N LEU A 374 9.10 1.82 0.38
CA LEU A 374 9.29 3.16 -0.17
C LEU A 374 8.54 3.37 -1.49
N ARG A 375 8.82 2.50 -2.47
CA ARG A 375 8.40 2.70 -3.86
C ARG A 375 6.94 2.36 -4.16
N THR A 376 6.25 1.64 -3.27
CA THR A 376 4.79 1.46 -3.38
C THR A 376 4.05 2.19 -2.28
N HIS A 377 4.28 1.84 -1.01
CA HIS A 377 3.49 2.38 0.09
C HIS A 377 3.71 3.87 0.31
N LEU A 378 4.94 4.31 0.55
CA LEU A 378 5.22 5.71 0.91
C LEU A 378 4.98 6.65 -0.28
N PHE A 379 5.36 6.26 -1.49
CA PHE A 379 5.05 7.05 -2.69
C PHE A 379 3.54 7.14 -2.97
N ALA A 380 2.77 6.05 -2.83
CA ALA A 380 1.32 6.11 -2.95
C ALA A 380 0.68 7.03 -1.90
N GLU A 381 1.21 7.05 -0.68
CA GLU A 381 0.73 7.96 0.38
C GLU A 381 0.98 9.43 0.03
N VAL A 382 2.13 9.76 -0.58
CA VAL A 382 2.40 11.11 -1.08
C VAL A 382 1.33 11.52 -2.10
N PHE A 383 1.03 10.67 -3.09
CA PHE A 383 -0.02 10.95 -4.06
C PHE A 383 -1.40 11.09 -3.40
N CYS A 384 -1.70 10.26 -2.40
CA CYS A 384 -2.96 10.31 -1.66
C CYS A 384 -3.13 11.61 -0.88
N VAL A 385 -2.15 12.00 -0.06
CA VAL A 385 -2.24 13.25 0.71
C VAL A 385 -2.28 14.45 -0.24
N ALA A 386 -1.50 14.46 -1.33
CA ALA A 386 -1.54 15.52 -2.33
C ALA A 386 -2.93 15.63 -3.00
N ALA A 387 -3.49 14.52 -3.46
CA ALA A 387 -4.81 14.48 -4.09
C ALA A 387 -5.90 14.95 -3.12
N MET A 388 -5.89 14.45 -1.89
CA MET A 388 -6.88 14.81 -0.87
C MET A 388 -6.84 16.29 -0.50
N ARG A 389 -5.66 16.93 -0.56
CA ARG A 389 -5.45 18.35 -0.23
C ARG A 389 -5.71 19.32 -1.39
N THR A 390 -5.58 18.88 -2.64
CA THR A 390 -5.51 19.78 -3.80
C THR A 390 -6.60 19.57 -4.84
N LEU A 391 -7.31 18.44 -4.81
CA LEU A 391 -8.36 18.11 -5.76
C LEU A 391 -9.73 18.02 -5.06
N PRO A 392 -10.74 18.81 -5.44
CA PRO A 392 -12.11 18.66 -4.92
C PRO A 392 -12.76 17.37 -5.43
N ASN A 393 -13.83 16.92 -4.76
CA ASN A 393 -14.56 15.68 -5.07
C ASN A 393 -15.07 15.61 -6.52
N ALA A 394 -15.43 16.75 -7.12
CA ALA A 394 -15.89 16.80 -8.50
C ALA A 394 -14.73 16.80 -9.51
N HIS A 395 -13.48 16.96 -9.10
CA HIS A 395 -12.37 17.04 -10.04
C HIS A 395 -12.20 15.71 -10.81
N PRO A 396 -12.02 15.73 -12.15
CA PRO A 396 -11.86 14.50 -12.91
C PRO A 396 -10.68 13.64 -12.44
N LEU A 397 -9.53 14.25 -12.10
CA LEU A 397 -8.40 13.52 -11.53
C LEU A 397 -8.69 12.93 -10.14
N PHE A 398 -9.51 13.60 -9.32
CA PHE A 398 -9.89 13.03 -8.02
C PHE A 398 -10.71 11.76 -8.24
N LYS A 399 -11.75 11.85 -9.07
CA LYS A 399 -12.61 10.71 -9.42
C LYS A 399 -11.81 9.54 -10.01
N LEU A 400 -10.80 9.84 -10.83
CA LEU A 400 -9.91 8.83 -11.40
C LEU A 400 -8.99 8.19 -10.37
N LEU A 401 -8.36 8.97 -9.48
CA LEU A 401 -7.31 8.50 -8.58
C LEU A 401 -7.84 7.80 -7.33
N MET A 402 -8.97 8.23 -6.77
CA MET A 402 -9.43 7.75 -5.47
C MET A 402 -9.63 6.23 -5.35
N PRO A 403 -10.13 5.50 -6.38
CA PRO A 403 -10.18 4.05 -6.34
C PRO A 403 -8.82 3.37 -6.13
N HIS A 404 -7.74 3.97 -6.66
CA HIS A 404 -6.37 3.43 -6.60
C HIS A 404 -5.63 3.79 -5.31
N LEU A 405 -6.11 4.81 -4.57
CA LEU A 405 -5.48 5.31 -3.33
C LEU A 405 -6.28 4.92 -2.08
N LYS A 406 -7.33 4.12 -2.28
CA LYS A 406 -8.23 3.68 -1.21
C LYS A 406 -7.43 2.88 -0.16
N LEU A 407 -7.61 3.25 1.11
CA LEU A 407 -6.95 2.65 2.28
C LEU A 407 -5.43 2.84 2.38
N THR A 408 -4.77 3.54 1.45
CA THR A 408 -3.32 3.79 1.52
C THR A 408 -2.93 4.51 2.82
N LEU A 409 -3.68 5.55 3.22
CA LEU A 409 -3.40 6.29 4.46
C LEU A 409 -3.56 5.40 5.71
N GLN A 410 -4.58 4.54 5.73
CA GLN A 410 -4.83 3.60 6.82
C GLN A 410 -3.67 2.62 6.99
N VAL A 411 -3.35 1.89 5.92
CA VAL A 411 -2.35 0.81 5.99
C VAL A 411 -0.97 1.34 6.33
N ASN A 412 -0.59 2.51 5.79
CA ASN A 412 0.69 3.12 6.12
C ASN A 412 0.72 3.66 7.55
N THR A 413 -0.44 4.11 8.06
CA THR A 413 -0.55 4.55 9.46
C THR A 413 -0.37 3.40 10.42
N GLU A 414 -1.00 2.26 10.15
CA GLU A 414 -0.79 1.03 10.92
C GLU A 414 0.64 0.50 10.76
N GLY A 415 1.19 0.50 9.54
CA GLY A 415 2.55 0.07 9.26
C GLY A 415 3.60 0.85 10.05
N ARG A 416 3.45 2.17 10.17
CA ARG A 416 4.32 2.99 11.04
C ARG A 416 4.24 2.62 12.51
N GLN A 417 3.10 2.12 12.99
CA GLN A 417 2.92 1.73 14.39
C GLN A 417 3.43 0.35 14.75
N VAL A 418 3.26 -0.63 13.85
CA VAL A 418 3.51 -2.04 14.20
C VAL A 418 4.69 -2.65 13.43
N LEU A 419 5.06 -2.07 12.28
CA LEU A 419 6.18 -2.54 11.47
C LEU A 419 7.43 -1.68 11.70
N LEU A 420 7.31 -0.36 11.54
CA LEU A 420 8.46 0.57 11.48
C LEU A 420 8.79 1.23 12.81
N SER A 421 7.92 1.12 13.81
CA SER A 421 8.20 1.62 15.15
C SER A 421 9.44 0.94 15.74
N GLU A 422 10.02 1.56 16.76
CA GLU A 422 11.03 0.88 17.58
C GLU A 422 10.48 -0.45 18.13
N GLY A 423 11.26 -1.51 17.99
CA GLY A 423 10.86 -2.86 18.39
C GLY A 423 9.75 -3.46 17.53
N GLY A 424 9.35 -2.80 16.44
CA GLY A 424 8.36 -3.27 15.48
C GLY A 424 8.80 -4.50 14.70
N ALA A 425 7.94 -5.00 13.82
CA ALA A 425 8.22 -6.25 13.08
C ALA A 425 9.49 -6.19 12.22
N VAL A 426 9.85 -5.01 11.68
CA VAL A 426 11.10 -4.86 10.92
C VAL A 426 12.31 -5.07 11.82
N ASP A 427 12.30 -4.50 13.03
CA ASP A 427 13.39 -4.62 14.00
C ASP A 427 13.58 -6.06 14.47
N ARG A 428 12.47 -6.78 14.67
CA ARG A 428 12.52 -8.18 15.14
C ARG A 428 12.97 -9.17 14.06
N ALA A 429 12.70 -8.91 12.78
CA ALA A 429 12.87 -9.91 11.72
C ALA A 429 14.01 -9.63 10.72
N PHE A 430 14.38 -8.36 10.52
CA PHE A 430 15.29 -7.96 9.44
C PHE A 430 16.62 -7.43 9.98
N SER A 431 17.71 -7.76 9.29
CA SER A 431 19.03 -7.22 9.64
C SER A 431 19.10 -5.69 9.41
N THR A 432 18.20 -5.15 8.57
CA THR A 432 17.95 -3.71 8.41
C THR A 432 17.02 -3.12 9.47
N GLY A 433 16.80 -3.78 10.61
CA GLY A 433 16.10 -3.22 11.75
C GLY A 433 16.78 -1.98 12.37
N GLY A 434 16.14 -1.40 13.39
CA GLY A 434 16.68 -0.32 14.20
C GLY A 434 16.98 0.94 13.38
N VAL A 435 18.22 1.43 13.42
CA VAL A 435 18.64 2.62 12.65
C VAL A 435 18.87 2.31 11.17
N ALA A 436 19.15 1.06 10.80
CA ALA A 436 19.49 0.67 9.44
C ALA A 436 18.35 0.91 8.45
N LYS A 437 17.09 0.64 8.84
CA LYS A 437 15.91 0.90 7.99
C LYS A 437 15.81 2.36 7.59
N ALA A 438 16.08 3.28 8.51
CA ALA A 438 16.06 4.71 8.23
C ALA A 438 17.18 5.09 7.26
N GLN A 439 18.40 4.60 7.48
CA GLN A 439 19.54 4.87 6.60
C GLN A 439 19.29 4.35 5.16
N VAL A 440 18.76 3.13 5.02
CA VAL A 440 18.43 2.56 3.71
C VAL A 440 17.31 3.36 3.04
N LEU A 441 16.26 3.75 3.77
CA LEU A 441 15.18 4.59 3.23
C LEU A 441 15.68 5.95 2.75
N GLN A 442 16.55 6.60 3.53
CA GLN A 442 17.13 7.90 3.18
C GLN A 442 17.96 7.80 1.89
N ARG A 443 18.90 6.86 1.83
CA ARG A 443 19.71 6.62 0.63
C ARG A 443 18.85 6.29 -0.59
N ALA A 444 17.79 5.49 -0.41
CA ALA A 444 16.89 5.13 -1.48
C ALA A 444 16.00 6.29 -1.96
N THR A 445 15.79 7.31 -1.12
CA THR A 445 15.02 8.51 -1.47
C THR A 445 15.87 9.51 -2.25
N GLU A 446 17.18 9.53 -2.01
CA GLU A 446 18.15 10.41 -2.69
C GLU A 446 18.57 9.90 -4.09
N ARG A 447 18.36 8.61 -4.37
CA ARG A 447 18.66 7.94 -5.65
C ARG A 447 17.41 7.83 -6.52
#